data_AF-A0A960XMF5-F1
#
_entry.id   AF-A0A960XMF5-F1
#
_cell.length_a   1.000
_cell.length_b   1.000
_cell.length_c   1.000
_cell.angle_alpha   90.00
_cell.angle_beta   90.00
_cell.angle_gamma   90.00
#
_symmetry.space_group_name_H-M   'P 1'
#
loop_
_entity.id
_entity.type
_entity.pdbx_description
1 polymer ?
#
loop_
_entity_poly.entity_id
_entity_poly.type
_entity_poly.pdbx_seq_one_letter_code
_entity_poly.pdbx_strand_id
1 'polypeptide(L)'
;MAATVSDGVRAETREGEDFFAAVAATFGAAFGAAVFAGRAGFRAGAFVAFAFVFATMIANQTAGVHRGKKDISPQPHGRERGNLAKAGLSATKKSVRFAVIPAKEWVGEAPFLARARDGTTGPAEMKTWSNSAPPSPPRAQLALAVAALLWWAATPTAQGAGTWRVWRAGDGLAESMTRSVTVSPRGNVWVRHGEVDAISLLDGYEVRRLPSPGGAGQRVYQSRAGLIWTTDSAGLLQYAANQWRPHPIEPFQREVASSPLQALRQPPILPTSQDRVLVLLPDELLEYRGMSRSVTVVLRADETALGRFLDVTATPDAGCWISCESGLMRLAGPLRQLDPGMPRLEHLLPGELAV
;
A
#
# COMPACT_ATOMS: atom_id res chain seq x y z
N MET A 1 -33.73 -37.68 37.79
CA MET A 1 -34.26 -37.40 36.45
C MET A 1 -33.26 -36.52 35.73
N ALA A 2 -32.45 -37.13 34.86
CA ALA A 2 -31.44 -36.48 34.04
C ALA A 2 -31.76 -36.80 32.58
N ALA A 3 -31.92 -35.76 31.75
CA ALA A 3 -32.00 -35.82 30.29
C ALA A 3 -31.80 -34.36 29.78
N THR A 4 -30.68 -34.03 29.13
CA THR A 4 -30.44 -34.08 27.67
C THR A 4 -30.64 -32.71 27.02
N VAL A 5 -29.57 -31.90 26.93
CA VAL A 5 -29.39 -30.84 25.92
C VAL A 5 -27.88 -30.65 25.69
N SER A 6 -27.27 -31.39 24.75
CA SER A 6 -25.94 -31.05 24.22
C SER A 6 -25.67 -31.65 22.83
N ASP A 7 -26.49 -31.33 21.83
CA ASP A 7 -26.22 -31.76 20.44
C ASP A 7 -26.18 -30.63 19.39
N GLY A 8 -26.29 -29.36 19.81
CA GLY A 8 -26.33 -28.22 18.88
C GLY A 8 -24.97 -27.66 18.42
N VAL A 9 -23.86 -27.94 19.13
CA VAL A 9 -22.58 -27.24 18.90
C VAL A 9 -21.59 -28.04 18.05
N ARG A 10 -21.87 -29.32 17.78
CA ARG A 10 -20.92 -30.21 17.07
C ARG A 10 -21.09 -30.25 15.55
N ALA A 11 -22.19 -29.71 15.02
CA ALA A 11 -22.48 -29.70 13.59
C ALA A 11 -21.80 -28.52 12.85
N GLU A 12 -21.70 -27.34 13.47
CA GLU A 12 -21.14 -26.14 12.82
C GLU A 12 -19.60 -26.17 12.68
N THR A 13 -18.90 -26.92 13.53
CA THR A 13 -17.43 -27.08 13.40
C THR A 13 -17.02 -27.97 12.23
N ARG A 14 -17.93 -28.79 11.69
CA ARG A 14 -17.61 -29.74 10.61
C ARG A 14 -17.65 -29.10 9.23
N GLU A 15 -18.55 -28.13 9.00
CA GLU A 15 -18.63 -27.39 7.74
C GLU A 15 -17.42 -26.49 7.48
N GLY A 16 -16.80 -25.97 8.56
CA GLY A 16 -15.55 -25.21 8.46
C GLY A 16 -14.36 -26.07 8.03
N GLU A 17 -14.19 -27.25 8.61
CA GLU A 17 -13.09 -28.16 8.27
C GLU A 17 -13.20 -28.72 6.84
N ASP A 18 -14.42 -29.04 6.39
CA ASP A 18 -14.66 -29.50 5.02
C ASP A 18 -14.40 -28.40 3.98
N PHE A 19 -14.69 -27.13 4.30
CA PHE A 19 -14.34 -25.98 3.47
C PHE A 19 -12.81 -25.80 3.34
N PHE A 20 -12.06 -25.91 4.45
CA PHE A 20 -10.60 -25.82 4.41
C PHE A 20 -9.94 -26.97 3.65
N ALA A 21 -10.47 -28.19 3.78
CA ALA A 21 -10.00 -29.35 3.02
C ALA A 21 -10.25 -29.20 1.51
N ALA A 22 -11.43 -28.68 1.11
CA ALA A 22 -11.77 -28.43 -0.28
C ALA A 22 -10.90 -27.33 -0.92
N VAL A 23 -10.61 -26.24 -0.18
CA VAL A 23 -9.70 -25.19 -0.62
C VAL A 23 -8.26 -25.72 -0.75
N ALA A 24 -7.77 -26.48 0.24
CA ALA A 24 -6.43 -27.07 0.18
C ALA A 24 -6.25 -28.06 -0.98
N ALA A 25 -7.26 -28.89 -1.26
CA ALA A 25 -7.25 -29.85 -2.38
C ALA A 25 -7.25 -29.14 -3.75
N THR A 26 -8.04 -28.07 -3.88
CA THR A 26 -8.13 -27.29 -5.12
C THR A 26 -6.81 -26.55 -5.41
N PHE A 27 -6.15 -26.02 -4.38
CA PHE A 27 -4.84 -25.37 -4.52
C PHE A 27 -3.70 -26.36 -4.77
N GLY A 28 -3.74 -27.55 -4.17
CA GLY A 28 -2.78 -28.62 -4.43
C GLY A 28 -2.79 -29.09 -5.89
N ALA A 29 -3.99 -29.23 -6.47
CA ALA A 29 -4.17 -29.62 -7.87
C ALA A 29 -3.68 -28.52 -8.85
N ALA A 30 -3.99 -27.25 -8.56
CA ALA A 30 -3.53 -26.12 -9.38
C ALA A 30 -2.01 -25.93 -9.35
N PHE A 31 -1.37 -26.16 -8.19
CA PHE A 31 0.07 -26.08 -8.04
C PHE A 31 0.80 -27.21 -8.77
N GLY A 32 0.26 -28.44 -8.72
CA GLY A 32 0.79 -29.58 -9.46
C GLY A 32 0.75 -29.38 -10.98
N ALA A 33 -0.34 -28.81 -11.50
CA ALA A 33 -0.48 -28.52 -12.93
C ALA A 33 0.48 -27.42 -13.42
N ALA A 34 0.72 -26.39 -12.61
CA ALA A 34 1.63 -25.29 -12.97
C ALA A 34 3.12 -25.70 -12.95
N VAL A 35 3.50 -26.69 -12.14
CA VAL A 35 4.87 -27.22 -12.09
C VAL A 35 5.16 -28.17 -13.26
N PHE A 36 4.15 -28.85 -13.82
CA PHE A 36 4.32 -29.77 -14.95
C PHE A 36 4.25 -29.09 -16.32
N ALA A 37 3.61 -27.92 -16.43
CA ALA A 37 3.55 -27.13 -17.65
C ALA A 37 4.81 -26.23 -17.77
N GLY A 38 5.94 -26.84 -18.13
CA GLY A 38 7.21 -26.15 -18.33
C GLY A 38 7.19 -25.15 -19.49
N ARG A 39 6.77 -23.89 -19.23
CA ARG A 39 7.23 -22.63 -19.85
C ARG A 39 6.30 -21.47 -19.48
N ALA A 40 6.53 -20.84 -18.32
CA ALA A 40 6.30 -19.42 -18.07
C ALA A 40 6.80 -19.08 -16.66
N GLY A 41 7.99 -18.47 -16.59
CA GLY A 41 8.70 -18.24 -15.34
C GLY A 41 8.04 -17.24 -14.40
N PHE A 42 8.24 -17.50 -13.11
CA PHE A 42 8.42 -16.58 -11.97
C PHE A 42 7.30 -15.59 -11.59
N ARG A 43 6.40 -15.18 -12.50
CA ARG A 43 5.34 -14.20 -12.21
C ARG A 43 4.11 -14.79 -11.51
N ALA A 44 3.87 -16.09 -11.67
CA ALA A 44 2.73 -16.77 -11.04
C ALA A 44 2.90 -16.94 -9.50
N GLY A 45 4.13 -17.10 -9.01
CA GLY A 45 4.40 -17.34 -7.58
C GLY A 45 4.08 -16.14 -6.68
N ALA A 46 4.35 -14.92 -7.14
CA ALA A 46 4.02 -13.69 -6.41
C ALA A 46 2.51 -13.44 -6.35
N PHE A 47 1.77 -13.87 -7.36
CA PHE A 47 0.32 -13.68 -7.46
C PHE A 47 -0.44 -14.60 -6.50
N VAL A 48 0.03 -15.85 -6.35
CA VAL A 48 -0.56 -16.82 -5.41
C VAL A 48 -0.35 -16.39 -3.94
N ALA A 49 0.80 -15.82 -3.62
CA ALA A 49 1.07 -15.29 -2.28
C ALA A 49 0.18 -14.07 -1.95
N PHE A 50 -0.10 -13.20 -2.92
CA PHE A 50 -0.95 -12.02 -2.72
C PHE A 50 -2.42 -12.39 -2.58
N ALA A 51 -2.93 -13.33 -3.39
CA ALA A 51 -4.29 -13.84 -3.29
C ALA A 51 -4.55 -14.55 -1.96
N PHE A 52 -3.57 -15.30 -1.42
CA PHE A 52 -3.68 -15.95 -0.12
C PHE A 52 -3.76 -14.96 1.05
N VAL A 53 -2.96 -13.89 1.02
CA VAL A 53 -3.02 -12.81 2.03
C VAL A 53 -4.37 -12.07 1.97
N PHE A 54 -4.87 -11.81 0.76
CA PHE A 54 -6.14 -11.10 0.55
C PHE A 54 -7.36 -11.94 1.00
N ALA A 55 -7.39 -13.23 0.67
CA ALA A 55 -8.45 -14.14 1.13
C ALA A 55 -8.47 -14.30 2.66
N THR A 56 -7.29 -14.37 3.29
CA THR A 56 -7.16 -14.43 4.77
C THR A 56 -7.63 -13.13 5.44
N MET A 57 -7.49 -11.99 4.76
CA MET A 57 -7.92 -10.69 5.26
C MET A 57 -9.44 -10.53 5.18
N ILE A 58 -10.09 -10.99 4.10
CA ILE A 58 -11.56 -10.96 3.94
C ILE A 58 -12.24 -11.90 4.95
N ALA A 59 -11.72 -13.12 5.14
CA ALA A 59 -12.27 -14.08 6.10
C ALA A 59 -12.21 -13.56 7.55
N ASN A 60 -11.23 -12.72 7.89
CA ASN A 60 -11.11 -12.10 9.21
C ASN A 60 -12.09 -10.94 9.42
N GLN A 61 -12.58 -10.30 8.35
CA GLN A 61 -13.56 -9.22 8.47
C GLN A 61 -14.99 -9.73 8.61
N THR A 62 -15.34 -10.83 7.93
CA THR A 62 -16.69 -11.41 8.00
C THR A 62 -16.97 -12.09 9.34
N ALA A 63 -15.94 -12.65 10.00
CA ALA A 63 -16.06 -13.23 11.34
C ALA A 63 -16.35 -12.22 12.46
N GLY A 64 -16.27 -10.90 12.19
CA GLY A 64 -16.47 -9.83 13.18
C GLY A 64 -17.89 -9.27 13.30
N VAL A 65 -18.82 -9.65 12.42
CA VAL A 65 -20.10 -8.91 12.25
C VAL A 65 -21.31 -9.54 12.95
N HIS A 66 -21.24 -10.76 13.48
CA HIS A 66 -22.33 -11.33 14.27
C HIS A 66 -22.03 -11.41 15.77
N ARG A 67 -22.30 -10.31 16.48
CA ARG A 67 -22.61 -10.36 17.92
C ARG A 67 -23.85 -9.51 18.22
N GLY A 68 -24.84 -10.19 18.79
CA GLY A 68 -26.25 -9.80 18.83
C GLY A 68 -26.55 -8.45 19.48
N LYS A 69 -27.53 -7.77 18.87
CA LYS A 69 -28.40 -6.79 19.53
C LYS A 69 -29.13 -7.52 20.66
N LYS A 70 -28.88 -7.11 21.90
CA LYS A 70 -29.70 -7.45 23.06
C LYS A 70 -30.52 -6.20 23.38
N ASP A 71 -31.83 -6.31 23.23
CA ASP A 71 -32.78 -5.24 23.53
C ASP A 71 -32.67 -4.85 25.01
N ILE A 72 -32.50 -3.55 25.26
CA ILE A 72 -32.57 -2.96 26.60
C ILE A 72 -33.74 -1.99 26.60
N SER A 73 -34.81 -2.40 27.27
CA SER A 73 -35.93 -1.53 27.65
C SER A 73 -35.63 -0.90 29.03
N PRO A 74 -36.03 0.35 29.32
CA PRO A 74 -35.62 1.04 30.53
C PRO A 74 -36.61 0.80 31.69
N GLN A 75 -36.08 0.55 32.90
CA GLN A 75 -36.79 0.65 34.16
C GLN A 75 -35.90 1.36 35.21
N PRO A 76 -36.49 2.07 36.19
CA PRO A 76 -35.84 3.21 36.84
C PRO A 76 -35.17 2.86 38.19
N HIS A 77 -34.41 3.86 38.65
CA HIS A 77 -33.49 3.92 39.78
C HIS A 77 -33.82 3.10 41.05
N GLY A 78 -32.83 2.30 41.46
CA GLY A 78 -32.64 1.80 42.81
C GLY A 78 -31.16 1.85 43.19
N ARG A 79 -30.87 2.42 44.35
CA ARG A 79 -29.57 2.81 44.89
C ARG A 79 -28.93 1.62 45.62
N GLU A 80 -27.73 1.18 45.24
CA GLU A 80 -26.90 0.37 46.15
C GLU A 80 -25.40 0.43 45.82
N ARG A 81 -24.58 0.55 46.86
CA ARG A 81 -23.11 0.55 46.84
C ARG A 81 -22.61 -0.89 46.92
N GLY A 82 -21.61 -1.25 46.11
CA GLY A 82 -20.88 -2.50 46.29
C GLY A 82 -19.76 -2.74 45.27
N ASN A 83 -18.51 -2.68 45.76
CA ASN A 83 -17.29 -3.34 45.29
C ASN A 83 -17.14 -3.75 43.81
N LEU A 84 -16.29 -3.02 43.07
CA LEU A 84 -15.74 -3.44 41.78
C LEU A 84 -14.49 -4.30 41.98
N ALA A 85 -14.65 -5.62 41.78
CA ALA A 85 -13.55 -6.54 41.51
C ALA A 85 -13.04 -6.35 40.07
N LYS A 86 -11.72 -6.29 39.92
CA LYS A 86 -11.00 -6.24 38.64
C LYS A 86 -11.29 -7.49 37.80
N ALA A 87 -11.94 -7.32 36.66
CA ALA A 87 -11.96 -8.31 35.59
C ALA A 87 -10.82 -8.00 34.60
N GLY A 88 -9.84 -8.89 34.53
CA GLY A 88 -8.74 -8.81 33.57
C GLY A 88 -9.23 -9.16 32.16
N LEU A 89 -9.16 -8.19 31.24
CA LEU A 89 -9.24 -8.47 29.82
C LEU A 89 -7.86 -8.91 29.31
N SER A 90 -7.80 -10.16 28.86
CA SER A 90 -6.67 -10.70 28.09
C SER A 90 -6.71 -10.10 26.68
N ALA A 91 -5.84 -9.15 26.41
CA ALA A 91 -5.65 -8.57 25.08
C ALA A 91 -4.91 -9.58 24.18
N THR A 92 -5.56 -10.01 23.11
CA THR A 92 -4.94 -10.84 22.08
C THR A 92 -3.88 -10.03 21.33
N LYS A 93 -2.63 -10.45 21.52
CA LYS A 93 -1.41 -9.80 21.01
C LYS A 93 -1.28 -10.03 19.51
N LYS A 94 -1.64 -9.04 18.70
CA LYS A 94 -1.31 -9.01 17.26
C LYS A 94 -0.11 -8.08 17.04
N SER A 95 0.95 -8.60 16.42
CA SER A 95 2.16 -7.83 16.08
C SER A 95 2.12 -7.44 14.61
N VAL A 96 2.35 -6.16 14.30
CA VAL A 96 2.53 -5.68 12.93
C VAL A 96 4.02 -5.76 12.58
N ARG A 97 4.34 -6.25 11.37
CA ARG A 97 5.72 -6.41 10.86
C ARG A 97 5.91 -5.50 9.65
N PHE A 98 7.01 -4.75 9.61
CA PHE A 98 7.37 -3.90 8.46
C PHE A 98 8.79 -4.22 8.01
N ALA A 99 9.02 -4.24 6.70
CA ALA A 99 10.35 -4.26 6.12
C ALA A 99 10.69 -2.83 5.69
N VAL A 100 11.75 -2.27 6.25
CA VAL A 100 12.35 -1.03 5.77
C VAL A 100 13.57 -1.43 4.96
N ILE A 101 13.47 -1.31 3.63
CA ILE A 101 14.61 -1.52 2.73
C ILE A 101 15.37 -0.19 2.64
N PRO A 102 16.66 -0.12 3.01
CA PRO A 102 17.42 1.12 2.89
C PRO A 102 17.54 1.55 1.43
N ALA A 103 17.23 2.81 1.14
CA ALA A 103 17.12 3.38 -0.21
C ALA A 103 18.45 3.52 -0.99
N LYS A 104 19.54 2.88 -0.56
CA LYS A 104 20.90 3.22 -1.02
C LYS A 104 21.41 2.43 -2.25
N GLU A 105 20.60 1.58 -2.88
CA GLU A 105 21.08 0.63 -3.90
C GLU A 105 20.51 0.80 -5.32
N TRP A 106 19.82 1.89 -5.63
CA TRP A 106 19.15 2.09 -6.95
C TRP A 106 19.78 3.17 -7.84
N VAL A 107 21.10 3.34 -7.81
CA VAL A 107 21.81 4.20 -8.78
C VAL A 107 22.63 3.32 -9.71
N GLY A 108 21.97 2.80 -10.75
CA GLY A 108 22.61 2.17 -11.89
C GLY A 108 22.10 2.83 -13.16
N GLU A 109 22.77 3.88 -13.61
CA GLU A 109 22.57 4.44 -14.95
C GLU A 109 23.17 3.48 -15.98
N ALA A 110 22.33 2.94 -16.87
CA ALA A 110 22.79 2.25 -18.07
C ALA A 110 22.94 3.29 -19.19
N PRO A 111 24.12 3.44 -19.81
CA PRO A 111 24.26 4.33 -20.96
C PRO A 111 23.67 3.65 -22.21
N PHE A 112 22.58 4.23 -22.71
CA PHE A 112 21.99 3.89 -24.01
C PHE A 112 22.82 4.56 -25.12
N LEU A 113 23.67 3.79 -25.81
CA LEU A 113 24.38 4.26 -27.00
C LEU A 113 23.44 4.25 -28.21
N ALA A 114 22.92 5.43 -28.53
CA ALA A 114 22.35 5.74 -29.83
C ALA A 114 23.47 5.75 -30.89
N ARG A 115 23.42 4.82 -31.86
CA ARG A 115 24.30 4.83 -33.03
C ARG A 115 23.52 5.35 -34.23
N ALA A 116 23.94 6.51 -34.71
CA ALA A 116 23.41 7.20 -35.88
C ALA A 116 23.55 6.34 -37.15
N ARG A 117 22.51 6.40 -37.98
CA ARG A 117 22.49 5.94 -39.36
C ARG A 117 23.20 6.98 -40.22
N ASP A 118 24.37 6.65 -40.74
CA ASP A 118 24.90 7.30 -41.93
C ASP A 118 24.65 6.41 -43.14
N GLY A 119 23.89 6.94 -44.09
CA GLY A 119 23.60 6.34 -45.37
C GLY A 119 24.68 6.70 -46.38
N THR A 120 25.37 5.68 -46.88
CA THR A 120 26.10 5.74 -48.15
C THR A 120 25.90 4.42 -48.88
N THR A 121 25.04 4.45 -49.88
CA THR A 121 24.80 3.36 -50.85
C THR A 121 25.87 3.41 -51.93
N GLY A 122 26.75 2.40 -51.94
CA GLY A 122 27.60 2.04 -53.08
C GLY A 122 27.30 0.60 -53.51
N PRO A 123 27.34 0.27 -54.82
CA PRO A 123 27.05 -1.07 -55.31
C PRO A 123 28.28 -1.96 -55.09
N ALA A 124 28.34 -2.63 -53.94
CA ALA A 124 29.39 -3.59 -53.62
C ALA A 124 28.94 -5.02 -53.95
N GLU A 125 29.43 -5.49 -55.10
CA GLU A 125 30.00 -6.82 -55.30
C GLU A 125 29.36 -7.98 -54.53
N MET A 126 28.53 -8.73 -55.25
CA MET A 126 27.91 -9.97 -54.81
C MET A 126 28.99 -11.06 -54.66
N LYS A 127 29.75 -11.00 -53.56
CA LYS A 127 30.65 -12.07 -53.13
C LYS A 127 29.80 -13.31 -52.86
N THR A 128 30.01 -14.35 -53.67
CA THR A 128 29.47 -15.69 -53.46
C THR A 128 29.90 -16.18 -52.08
N TRP A 129 28.96 -16.26 -51.14
CA TRP A 129 29.17 -16.88 -49.84
C TRP A 129 29.40 -18.38 -50.08
N SER A 130 30.66 -18.81 -50.06
CA SER A 130 30.94 -20.24 -49.96
C SER A 130 30.48 -20.71 -48.59
N ASN A 131 29.57 -21.69 -48.58
CA ASN A 131 29.10 -22.39 -47.38
C ASN A 131 30.26 -23.20 -46.77
N SER A 132 31.25 -22.52 -46.22
CA SER A 132 32.24 -23.13 -45.35
C SER A 132 31.67 -23.11 -43.94
N ALA A 133 31.21 -24.28 -43.49
CA ALA A 133 30.74 -24.46 -42.13
C ALA A 133 31.81 -23.93 -41.16
N PRO A 134 31.46 -23.08 -40.17
CA PRO A 134 32.44 -22.59 -39.22
C PRO A 134 33.10 -23.78 -38.54
N PRO A 135 34.44 -23.78 -38.38
CA PRO A 135 35.13 -24.86 -37.69
C PRO A 135 34.51 -25.00 -36.30
N SER A 136 34.13 -26.24 -35.95
CA SER A 136 33.60 -26.52 -34.63
C SER A 136 34.59 -26.02 -33.58
N PRO A 137 34.16 -25.21 -32.59
CA PRO A 137 35.06 -24.78 -31.54
C PRO A 137 35.65 -26.06 -30.90
N PRO A 138 36.97 -26.10 -30.64
CA PRO A 138 37.59 -27.25 -30.02
C PRO A 138 36.83 -27.59 -28.74
N ARG A 139 36.54 -28.87 -28.49
CA ARG A 139 35.69 -29.36 -27.38
C ARG A 139 36.06 -28.75 -26.01
N ALA A 140 37.31 -28.32 -25.85
CA ALA A 140 37.81 -27.59 -24.67
C ALA A 140 37.15 -26.22 -24.44
N GLN A 141 36.85 -25.45 -25.49
CA GLN A 141 36.20 -24.13 -25.37
C GLN A 141 34.74 -24.24 -24.92
N LEU A 142 34.03 -25.29 -25.39
CA LEU A 142 32.67 -25.57 -24.94
C LEU A 142 32.65 -25.95 -23.45
N ALA A 143 33.60 -26.78 -23.02
CA ALA A 143 33.74 -27.16 -21.62
C ALA A 143 34.05 -25.95 -20.72
N LEU A 144 34.92 -25.02 -21.17
CA LEU A 144 35.25 -23.80 -20.45
C LEU A 144 34.05 -22.84 -20.35
N ALA A 145 33.29 -22.69 -21.44
CA ALA A 145 32.08 -21.86 -21.43
C ALA A 145 31.00 -22.42 -20.50
N VAL A 146 30.80 -23.74 -20.50
CA VAL A 146 29.88 -24.42 -19.57
C VAL A 146 30.35 -24.29 -18.13
N ALA A 147 31.64 -24.46 -17.86
CA ALA A 147 32.20 -24.28 -16.52
C ALA A 147 32.05 -22.83 -16.02
N ALA A 148 32.27 -21.84 -16.88
CA ALA A 148 32.06 -20.42 -16.56
C ALA A 148 30.58 -20.10 -16.28
N LEU A 149 29.66 -20.66 -17.08
CA LEU A 149 28.22 -20.53 -16.86
C LEU A 149 27.77 -21.20 -15.56
N LEU A 150 28.31 -22.37 -15.22
CA LEU A 150 28.02 -23.07 -13.96
C LEU A 150 28.61 -22.33 -12.76
N TRP A 151 29.79 -21.73 -12.88
CA TRP A 151 30.39 -20.89 -11.85
C TRP A 151 29.55 -19.64 -11.59
N TRP A 152 29.02 -19.01 -12.65
CA TRP A 152 28.13 -17.85 -12.50
C TRP A 152 26.75 -18.22 -11.96
N ALA A 153 26.25 -19.42 -12.29
CA ALA A 153 24.99 -19.93 -11.76
C ALA A 153 25.09 -20.46 -10.31
N ALA A 154 26.30 -20.64 -9.76
CA ALA A 154 26.52 -21.22 -8.44
C ALA A 154 26.43 -20.23 -7.27
N THR A 155 26.19 -18.94 -7.53
CA THR A 155 26.02 -17.94 -6.45
C THR A 155 24.72 -17.15 -6.55
N PRO A 156 23.52 -17.79 -6.56
CA PRO A 156 22.40 -17.13 -5.97
C PRO A 156 22.69 -17.11 -4.46
N THR A 157 23.37 -16.05 -3.99
CA THR A 157 23.26 -15.70 -2.58
C THR A 157 21.77 -15.47 -2.38
N ALA A 158 21.06 -16.48 -1.87
CA ALA A 158 19.73 -16.29 -1.32
C ALA A 158 19.89 -15.09 -0.40
N GLN A 159 19.29 -13.95 -0.76
CA GLN A 159 19.35 -12.74 0.04
C GLN A 159 18.96 -13.20 1.43
N GLY A 160 19.92 -13.22 2.37
CA GLY A 160 19.70 -13.77 3.69
C GLY A 160 18.43 -13.13 4.22
N ALA A 161 17.52 -13.96 4.77
CA ALA A 161 16.20 -13.49 5.20
C ALA A 161 16.37 -12.17 5.94
N GLY A 162 15.91 -11.07 5.32
CA GLY A 162 16.25 -9.72 5.76
C GLY A 162 15.98 -9.60 7.25
N THR A 163 16.94 -9.04 8.01
CA THR A 163 16.78 -8.92 9.46
C THR A 163 15.60 -8.02 9.78
N TRP A 164 14.47 -8.60 10.17
CA TRP A 164 13.28 -7.86 10.56
C TRP A 164 13.50 -7.20 11.93
N ARG A 165 13.36 -5.88 11.99
CA ARG A 165 13.27 -5.13 13.26
C ARG A 165 11.81 -4.96 13.64
N VAL A 166 11.47 -5.24 14.89
CA VAL A 166 10.11 -5.13 15.42
C VAL A 166 10.08 -4.04 16.47
N TRP A 167 9.15 -3.11 16.34
CA TRP A 167 8.93 -2.02 17.29
C TRP A 167 7.58 -2.20 17.98
N ARG A 168 7.54 -2.01 19.29
CA ARG A 168 6.39 -2.24 20.17
C ARG A 168 6.20 -1.06 21.12
N ALA A 169 5.14 -1.13 21.92
CA ALA A 169 4.94 -0.16 23.01
C ALA A 169 6.14 -0.09 23.98
N GLY A 170 6.80 -1.21 24.26
CA GLY A 170 8.01 -1.27 25.08
C GLY A 170 9.22 -0.55 24.49
N ASP A 171 9.22 -0.32 23.17
CA ASP A 171 10.27 0.40 22.45
C ASP A 171 9.95 1.90 22.29
N GLY A 172 8.86 2.37 22.92
CA GLY A 172 8.46 3.79 22.92
C GLY A 172 7.25 4.13 22.06
N LEU A 173 6.71 3.20 21.26
CA LEU A 173 5.42 3.42 20.57
C LEU A 173 4.31 3.74 21.59
N ALA A 174 3.33 4.58 21.21
CA ALA A 174 2.24 4.92 22.12
C ALA A 174 1.44 3.67 22.52
N GLU A 175 1.18 2.79 21.56
CA GLU A 175 0.70 1.42 21.79
C GLU A 175 1.20 0.48 20.68
N SER A 176 0.86 -0.82 20.77
CA SER A 176 1.24 -1.81 19.76
C SER A 176 0.19 -1.98 18.64
N MET A 177 -1.02 -1.46 18.84
CA MET A 177 -2.09 -1.51 17.83
C MET A 177 -1.94 -0.33 16.88
N THR A 178 -1.79 -0.61 15.59
CA THR A 178 -1.56 0.41 14.55
C THR A 178 -2.73 0.45 13.58
N ARG A 179 -3.28 1.65 13.36
CA ARG A 179 -4.34 1.90 12.37
C ARG A 179 -3.80 2.32 11.02
N SER A 180 -2.73 3.13 11.00
CA SER A 180 -2.10 3.55 9.76
C SER A 180 -0.62 3.81 9.93
N VAL A 181 0.13 3.58 8.85
CA VAL A 181 1.56 3.88 8.75
C VAL A 181 1.82 4.61 7.46
N THR A 182 2.60 5.69 7.53
CA THR A 182 3.08 6.41 6.35
C THR A 182 4.58 6.63 6.47
N VAL A 183 5.24 6.73 5.32
CA VAL A 183 6.66 7.05 5.25
C VAL A 183 6.79 8.45 4.68
N SER A 184 7.48 9.31 5.42
CA SER A 184 7.78 10.67 4.97
C SER A 184 8.83 10.66 3.86
N PRO A 185 8.92 11.73 3.05
CA PRO A 185 10.01 11.89 2.08
C PRO A 185 11.42 11.88 2.69
N ARG A 186 11.55 12.04 4.01
CA ARG A 186 12.82 11.99 4.74
C ARG A 186 13.13 10.59 5.31
N GLY A 187 12.29 9.60 5.04
CA GLY A 187 12.45 8.24 5.55
C GLY A 187 11.88 8.02 6.96
N ASN A 188 11.38 9.06 7.63
CA ASN A 188 10.69 8.89 8.91
C ASN A 188 9.39 8.13 8.73
N VAL A 189 9.04 7.29 9.70
CA VAL A 189 7.81 6.49 9.72
C VAL A 189 6.83 7.09 10.72
N TRP A 190 5.67 7.52 10.25
CA TRP A 190 4.57 7.99 11.10
C TRP A 190 3.62 6.84 11.36
N VAL A 191 3.30 6.63 12.64
CA VAL A 191 2.46 5.53 13.10
C VAL A 191 1.28 6.12 13.84
N ARG A 192 0.08 6.02 13.24
CA ARG A 192 -1.18 6.30 13.93
C ARG A 192 -1.66 5.02 14.60
N HIS A 193 -1.94 5.18 15.88
CA HIS A 193 -2.45 4.14 16.75
C HIS A 193 -3.99 4.11 16.75
N GLY A 194 -4.59 3.25 17.56
CA GLY A 194 -6.02 3.14 17.80
C GLY A 194 -6.63 4.34 18.52
N GLU A 195 -7.24 4.10 19.68
CA GLU A 195 -7.95 5.10 20.50
C GLU A 195 -7.02 5.74 21.54
N VAL A 196 -5.82 6.14 21.11
CA VAL A 196 -4.85 6.84 21.97
C VAL A 196 -4.61 8.27 21.50
N ASP A 197 -4.28 9.14 22.45
CA ASP A 197 -4.05 10.57 22.31
C ASP A 197 -2.65 10.93 21.78
N ALA A 198 -1.93 9.94 21.23
CA ALA A 198 -0.61 10.13 20.66
C ALA A 198 -0.45 9.48 19.27
N ILE A 199 0.43 10.07 18.48
CA ILE A 199 1.00 9.55 17.24
C ILE A 199 2.47 9.26 17.51
N SER A 200 3.02 8.18 16.94
CA SER A 200 4.45 7.90 17.03
C SER A 200 5.19 8.26 15.75
N LEU A 201 6.36 8.84 15.90
CA LEU A 201 7.33 9.13 14.85
C LEU A 201 8.57 8.27 15.06
N LEU A 202 8.93 7.50 14.05
CA LEU A 202 10.17 6.73 13.94
C LEU A 202 11.14 7.45 13.01
N ASP A 203 12.36 7.70 13.46
CA ASP A 203 13.45 8.18 12.60
C ASP A 203 14.48 7.08 12.25
N GLY A 204 14.23 5.85 12.73
CA GLY A 204 15.11 4.69 12.57
C GLY A 204 15.98 4.38 13.80
N TYR A 205 16.03 5.30 14.78
CA TYR A 205 16.78 5.15 16.03
C TYR A 205 15.89 5.28 17.25
N GLU A 206 15.01 6.29 17.28
CA GLU A 206 14.17 6.61 18.42
C GLU A 206 12.68 6.68 18.04
N VAL A 207 11.81 6.48 19.03
CA VAL A 207 10.39 6.79 18.93
C VAL A 207 10.11 8.12 19.61
N ARG A 208 9.55 9.07 18.87
CA ARG A 208 8.99 10.30 19.42
C ARG A 208 7.47 10.25 19.42
N ARG A 209 6.82 10.89 20.39
CA ARG A 209 5.37 10.98 20.49
C ARG A 209 4.90 12.41 20.25
N LEU A 210 3.84 12.56 19.46
CA LEU A 210 3.16 13.83 19.23
C LEU A 210 1.69 13.70 19.66
N PRO A 211 1.04 14.78 20.10
CA PRO A 211 -0.39 14.77 20.37
C PRO A 211 -1.18 14.32 19.14
N SER A 212 -2.13 13.42 19.35
CA SER A 212 -3.09 13.02 18.33
C SER A 212 -4.09 14.15 18.07
N PRO A 213 -4.53 14.38 16.82
CA PRO A 213 -5.64 15.30 16.51
C PRO A 213 -6.99 14.84 17.07
N GLY A 214 -7.06 13.63 17.65
CA GLY A 214 -8.31 12.96 17.98
C GLY A 214 -8.93 12.27 16.77
N GLY A 215 -10.08 11.63 16.98
CA GLY A 215 -10.81 10.93 15.92
C GLY A 215 -10.19 9.60 15.48
N ALA A 216 -11.01 8.80 14.80
CA ALA A 216 -10.64 7.49 14.31
C ALA A 216 -9.89 7.56 12.97
N GLY A 217 -8.85 6.73 12.83
CA GLY A 217 -8.35 6.29 11.52
C GLY A 217 -7.49 7.25 10.70
N GLN A 218 -7.05 8.39 11.26
CA GLN A 218 -6.41 9.41 10.42
C GLN A 218 -4.97 9.08 10.00
N ARG A 219 -4.67 9.15 8.70
CA ARG A 219 -3.28 9.03 8.19
C ARG A 219 -2.56 10.35 8.44
N VAL A 220 -1.35 10.27 8.97
CA VAL A 220 -0.48 11.44 9.19
C VAL A 220 0.52 11.50 8.06
N TYR A 221 0.69 12.66 7.46
CA TYR A 221 1.60 12.90 6.35
C TYR A 221 2.61 13.97 6.73
N GLN A 222 3.82 13.85 6.20
CA GLN A 222 4.86 14.86 6.40
C GLN A 222 5.36 15.36 5.06
N SER A 223 5.35 16.68 4.88
CA SER A 223 5.90 17.32 3.68
C SER A 223 7.43 17.27 3.68
N ARG A 224 8.05 17.54 2.51
CA ARG A 224 9.52 17.69 2.42
C ARG A 224 10.06 18.82 3.32
N ALA A 225 9.25 19.83 3.61
CA ALA A 225 9.58 20.93 4.54
C ALA A 225 9.47 20.52 6.02
N GLY A 226 8.99 19.31 6.31
CA GLY A 226 8.83 18.79 7.67
C GLY A 226 7.50 19.15 8.32
N LEU A 227 6.59 19.82 7.59
CA LEU A 227 5.25 20.13 8.08
C LEU A 227 4.42 18.86 8.15
N ILE A 228 3.62 18.74 9.19
CA ILE A 228 2.82 17.56 9.48
C ILE A 228 1.35 17.90 9.22
N TRP A 229 0.73 17.05 8.43
CA TRP A 229 -0.64 17.20 7.95
C TRP A 229 -1.43 15.92 8.21
N THR A 230 -2.73 16.06 8.42
CA THR A 230 -3.69 14.96 8.49
C THR A 230 -5.03 15.50 8.01
N THR A 231 -6.02 14.64 7.91
CA THR A 231 -7.38 14.96 7.47
C THR A 231 -8.37 14.67 8.57
N ASP A 232 -9.41 15.50 8.71
CA ASP A 232 -10.57 15.25 9.56
C ASP A 232 -11.86 15.28 8.73
N SER A 233 -13.04 15.40 9.34
CA SER A 233 -14.31 15.51 8.61
C SER A 233 -14.54 16.89 7.98
N ALA A 234 -13.79 17.92 8.41
CA ALA A 234 -13.94 19.29 7.95
C ALA A 234 -12.94 19.66 6.84
N GLY A 235 -11.84 18.92 6.71
CA GLY A 235 -10.80 19.13 5.69
C GLY A 235 -9.43 18.71 6.19
N LEU A 236 -8.49 19.65 6.22
CA LEU A 236 -7.11 19.42 6.63
C LEU A 236 -6.86 19.88 8.06
N LEU A 237 -5.95 19.20 8.75
CA LEU A 237 -5.36 19.63 10.01
C LEU A 237 -3.84 19.74 9.86
N GLN A 238 -3.28 20.85 10.31
CA GLN A 238 -1.83 21.08 10.32
C GLN A 238 -1.31 21.12 11.75
N TYR A 239 -0.27 20.34 12.05
CA TYR A 239 0.38 20.43 13.36
C TYR A 239 1.43 21.54 13.36
N ALA A 240 1.19 22.58 14.16
CA ALA A 240 2.08 23.74 14.30
C ALA A 240 2.00 24.30 15.73
N ALA A 241 3.14 24.71 16.28
CA ALA A 241 3.24 25.24 17.65
C ALA A 241 2.58 24.33 18.71
N ASN A 242 2.86 23.02 18.63
CA ASN A 242 2.32 21.98 19.51
C ASN A 242 0.78 21.85 19.50
N GLN A 243 0.11 22.32 18.45
CA GLN A 243 -1.34 22.27 18.31
C GLN A 243 -1.75 21.89 16.89
N TRP A 244 -2.90 21.25 16.77
CA TRP A 244 -3.53 20.99 15.48
C TRP A 244 -4.37 22.19 15.07
N ARG A 245 -4.04 22.78 13.92
CA ARG A 245 -4.74 23.93 13.35
C ARG A 245 -5.65 23.45 12.23
N PRO A 246 -6.97 23.73 12.31
CA PRO A 246 -7.90 23.32 11.28
C PRO A 246 -7.83 24.21 10.05
N HIS A 247 -8.01 23.58 8.90
CA HIS A 247 -8.04 24.17 7.57
C HIS A 247 -9.26 23.58 6.83
N PRO A 248 -10.46 24.17 7.02
CA PRO A 248 -11.69 23.69 6.41
C PRO A 248 -11.63 23.75 4.88
N ILE A 249 -12.15 22.71 4.21
CA ILE A 249 -12.23 22.63 2.74
C ILE A 249 -13.66 22.23 2.37
N GLU A 250 -14.40 23.14 1.74
CA GLU A 250 -15.82 22.92 1.44
C GLU A 250 -16.07 21.73 0.50
N PRO A 251 -15.35 21.55 -0.63
CA PRO A 251 -15.52 20.36 -1.47
C PRO A 251 -15.30 19.05 -0.71
N PHE A 252 -14.34 19.03 0.22
CA PHE A 252 -14.06 17.88 1.08
C PHE A 252 -15.25 17.57 2.00
N GLN A 253 -15.82 18.59 2.64
CA GLN A 253 -16.99 18.42 3.51
C GLN A 253 -18.20 17.87 2.76
N ARG A 254 -18.43 18.37 1.53
CA ARG A 254 -19.50 17.86 0.67
C ARG A 254 -19.30 16.37 0.34
N GLU A 255 -18.07 15.95 0.06
CA GLU A 255 -17.77 14.53 -0.21
C GLU A 255 -17.99 13.65 1.03
N VAL A 256 -17.52 14.09 2.20
CA VAL A 256 -17.75 13.36 3.46
C VAL A 256 -19.24 13.26 3.79
N ALA A 257 -20.01 14.32 3.51
CA ALA A 257 -21.45 14.35 3.73
C ALA A 257 -22.22 13.48 2.71
N SER A 258 -21.77 13.41 1.47
CA SER A 258 -22.42 12.61 0.41
C SER A 258 -22.25 11.11 0.63
N SER A 259 -21.14 10.69 1.23
CA SER A 259 -20.80 9.29 1.44
C SER A 259 -20.31 9.01 2.86
N PRO A 260 -21.20 8.77 3.84
CA PRO A 260 -20.82 8.51 5.23
C PRO A 260 -19.92 7.28 5.41
N LEU A 261 -20.03 6.28 4.52
CA LEU A 261 -19.11 5.14 4.51
C LEU A 261 -17.72 5.52 3.99
N GLN A 262 -17.62 6.52 3.10
CA GLN A 262 -16.34 7.12 2.74
C GLN A 262 -15.77 7.99 3.87
N ALA A 263 -16.56 8.47 4.83
CA ALA A 263 -16.00 9.10 6.03
C ALA A 263 -15.07 8.14 6.81
N LEU A 264 -15.21 6.83 6.61
CA LEU A 264 -14.29 5.81 7.13
C LEU A 264 -12.98 5.71 6.33
N ARG A 265 -13.00 6.12 5.05
CA ARG A 265 -11.85 6.18 4.14
C ARG A 265 -11.46 7.64 3.90
N GLN A 266 -10.55 8.13 4.73
CA GLN A 266 -10.09 9.50 4.59
C GLN A 266 -9.52 9.77 3.20
N PRO A 267 -9.90 10.88 2.55
CA PRO A 267 -9.32 11.31 1.29
C PRO A 267 -7.79 11.33 1.36
N PRO A 268 -7.10 10.65 0.42
CA PRO A 268 -5.65 10.70 0.34
C PRO A 268 -5.16 12.14 0.14
N ILE A 269 -4.07 12.50 0.83
CA ILE A 269 -3.44 13.81 0.68
C ILE A 269 -1.96 13.65 0.38
N LEU A 270 -1.41 14.61 -0.37
CA LEU A 270 0.00 14.66 -0.68
C LEU A 270 0.56 16.05 -0.43
N PRO A 271 1.25 16.29 0.70
CA PRO A 271 1.91 17.56 0.97
C PRO A 271 3.10 17.79 0.02
N THR A 272 2.95 18.67 -0.98
CA THR A 272 3.92 18.84 -2.07
C THR A 272 5.00 19.88 -1.76
N SER A 273 4.70 20.87 -0.91
CA SER A 273 5.63 21.93 -0.53
C SER A 273 5.37 22.45 0.90
N GLN A 274 5.97 23.59 1.27
CA GLN A 274 5.73 24.24 2.57
C GLN A 274 4.31 24.78 2.69
N ASP A 275 3.66 25.13 1.59
CA ASP A 275 2.34 25.76 1.62
C ASP A 275 1.28 25.03 0.80
N ARG A 276 1.62 23.90 0.18
CA ARG A 276 0.71 23.20 -0.74
C ARG A 276 0.46 21.78 -0.32
N VAL A 277 -0.81 21.41 -0.35
CA VAL A 277 -1.29 20.06 -0.11
C VAL A 277 -2.22 19.69 -1.26
N LEU A 278 -1.89 18.61 -1.95
CA LEU A 278 -2.84 17.99 -2.85
C LEU A 278 -3.84 17.19 -2.03
N VAL A 279 -5.12 17.32 -2.36
CA VAL A 279 -6.22 16.58 -1.74
C VAL A 279 -6.93 15.82 -2.85
N LEU A 280 -6.99 14.51 -2.72
CA LEU A 280 -7.59 13.63 -3.71
C LEU A 280 -9.02 13.26 -3.28
N LEU A 281 -10.01 13.86 -3.93
CA LEU A 281 -11.40 13.43 -3.85
C LEU A 281 -11.71 12.48 -5.01
N PRO A 282 -12.79 11.68 -4.95
CA PRO A 282 -13.13 10.75 -6.03
C PRO A 282 -13.29 11.42 -7.40
N ASP A 283 -13.88 12.62 -7.44
CA ASP A 283 -14.19 13.29 -8.71
C ASP A 283 -13.26 14.48 -9.00
N GLU A 284 -12.43 14.91 -8.05
CA GLU A 284 -11.58 16.10 -8.17
C GLU A 284 -10.22 15.93 -7.46
N LEU A 285 -9.14 16.34 -8.13
CA LEU A 285 -7.84 16.61 -7.52
C LEU A 285 -7.75 18.09 -7.19
N LEU A 286 -7.60 18.42 -5.90
CA LEU A 286 -7.55 19.78 -5.42
C LEU A 286 -6.13 20.17 -5.00
N GLU A 287 -5.72 21.39 -5.32
CA GLU A 287 -4.59 22.07 -4.67
C GLU A 287 -5.13 22.96 -3.55
N TYR A 288 -4.71 22.67 -2.32
CA TYR A 288 -4.92 23.54 -1.17
C TYR A 288 -3.66 24.35 -0.86
N ARG A 289 -3.83 25.66 -0.65
CA ARG A 289 -2.76 26.57 -0.18
C ARG A 289 -3.00 26.99 1.26
N GLY A 290 -2.08 26.65 2.17
CA GLY A 290 -2.24 26.84 3.61
C GLY A 290 -2.20 28.30 4.08
N MET A 291 -1.39 29.15 3.45
CA MET A 291 -1.18 30.55 3.81
C MET A 291 -2.36 31.40 3.35
N SER A 292 -2.79 31.24 2.09
CA SER A 292 -3.95 31.94 1.54
C SER A 292 -5.28 31.30 1.88
N ARG A 293 -5.27 30.06 2.40
CA ARG A 293 -6.46 29.22 2.65
C ARG A 293 -7.36 29.07 1.42
N SER A 294 -6.74 28.99 0.25
CA SER A 294 -7.44 28.89 -1.03
C SER A 294 -7.39 27.46 -1.56
N VAL A 295 -8.48 27.06 -2.21
CA VAL A 295 -8.62 25.77 -2.91
C VAL A 295 -8.71 26.04 -4.40
N THR A 296 -8.03 25.24 -5.21
CA THR A 296 -8.13 25.27 -6.67
C THR A 296 -8.28 23.85 -7.19
N VAL A 297 -9.21 23.64 -8.11
CA VAL A 297 -9.35 22.35 -8.81
C VAL A 297 -8.23 22.24 -9.83
N VAL A 298 -7.41 21.20 -9.73
CA VAL A 298 -6.28 20.94 -10.63
C VAL A 298 -6.70 20.05 -11.79
N LEU A 299 -7.52 19.05 -11.50
CA LEU A 299 -7.97 18.06 -12.45
C LEU A 299 -9.30 17.48 -11.99
N ARG A 300 -10.23 17.27 -12.93
CA ARG A 300 -11.48 16.55 -12.67
C ARG A 300 -11.41 15.13 -13.23
N ALA A 301 -12.11 14.20 -12.61
CA ALA A 301 -12.16 12.81 -13.08
C ALA A 301 -12.80 12.71 -14.47
N ASP A 302 -13.82 13.53 -14.76
CA ASP A 302 -14.52 13.61 -16.06
C ASP A 302 -13.67 14.19 -17.20
N GLU A 303 -12.57 14.86 -16.88
CA GLU A 303 -11.54 15.29 -17.83
C GLU A 303 -10.58 14.15 -18.22
N THR A 304 -10.76 12.95 -17.66
CA THR A 304 -9.93 11.77 -17.91
C THR A 304 -10.78 10.57 -18.32
N ALA A 305 -10.18 9.59 -19.01
CA ALA A 305 -10.85 8.32 -19.31
C ALA A 305 -10.71 7.29 -18.17
N LEU A 306 -10.16 7.68 -17.02
CA LEU A 306 -9.71 6.77 -15.97
C LEU A 306 -10.73 6.54 -14.86
N GLY A 307 -11.86 7.24 -14.89
CA GLY A 307 -12.88 7.17 -13.84
C GLY A 307 -12.45 7.86 -12.55
N ARG A 308 -13.07 7.48 -11.43
CA ARG A 308 -12.85 8.16 -10.14
C ARG A 308 -11.46 7.91 -9.59
N PHE A 309 -10.93 8.89 -8.87
CA PHE A 309 -9.64 8.80 -8.19
C PHE A 309 -9.73 8.02 -6.88
N LEU A 310 -8.71 7.22 -6.58
CA LEU A 310 -8.71 6.27 -5.47
C LEU A 310 -7.57 6.51 -4.47
N ASP A 311 -6.34 6.70 -4.96
CA ASP A 311 -5.16 6.97 -4.12
C ASP A 311 -4.13 7.81 -4.86
N VAL A 312 -3.25 8.48 -4.11
CA VAL A 312 -2.15 9.28 -4.65
C VAL A 312 -0.86 9.01 -3.89
N THR A 313 0.24 8.89 -4.62
CA THR A 313 1.57 8.74 -4.04
C THR A 313 2.61 9.55 -4.80
N ALA A 314 3.54 10.18 -4.08
CA ALA A 314 4.63 10.91 -4.70
C ALA A 314 5.62 9.99 -5.39
N THR A 315 6.26 10.51 -6.44
CA THR A 315 7.37 9.86 -7.12
C THR A 315 8.71 10.56 -6.82
N PRO A 316 9.86 9.86 -6.96
CA PRO A 316 11.17 10.46 -6.73
C PRO A 316 11.48 11.69 -7.60
N ASP A 317 11.00 11.70 -8.85
CA ASP A 317 11.11 12.80 -9.82
C ASP A 317 10.19 13.99 -9.51
N ALA A 318 9.66 14.07 -8.30
CA ALA A 318 8.79 15.14 -7.82
C ALA A 318 7.45 15.26 -8.57
N GLY A 319 6.98 14.17 -9.20
CA GLY A 319 5.62 13.99 -9.67
C GLY A 319 4.77 13.20 -8.68
N CYS A 320 3.62 12.69 -9.13
CA CYS A 320 2.85 11.67 -8.43
C CYS A 320 2.22 10.65 -9.38
N TRP A 321 1.93 9.48 -8.82
CA TRP A 321 0.99 8.52 -9.38
C TRP A 321 -0.36 8.67 -8.68
N ILE A 322 -1.41 8.60 -9.47
CA ILE A 322 -2.80 8.54 -9.01
C ILE A 322 -3.38 7.22 -9.52
N SER A 323 -3.96 6.45 -8.62
CA SER A 323 -4.78 5.29 -9.01
C SER A 323 -6.22 5.74 -9.21
N CYS A 324 -6.84 5.18 -10.24
CA CYS A 324 -8.21 5.46 -10.63
C CYS A 324 -8.97 4.14 -10.82
N GLU A 325 -10.30 4.20 -10.90
CA GLU A 325 -11.15 3.02 -11.12
C GLU A 325 -10.78 2.22 -12.37
N SER A 326 -10.41 2.89 -13.46
CA SER A 326 -10.12 2.25 -14.75
C SER A 326 -8.65 2.33 -15.16
N GLY A 327 -7.73 2.69 -14.25
CA GLY A 327 -6.33 2.83 -14.62
C GLY A 327 -5.42 3.52 -13.61
N LEU A 328 -4.27 3.97 -14.12
CA LEU A 328 -3.26 4.74 -13.40
C LEU A 328 -2.93 6.00 -14.20
N MET A 329 -2.70 7.09 -13.49
CA MET A 329 -2.26 8.35 -14.07
C MET A 329 -0.95 8.78 -13.43
N ARG A 330 -0.01 9.26 -14.24
CA ARG A 330 1.16 9.97 -13.77
C ARG A 330 1.02 11.45 -14.05
N LEU A 331 1.14 12.27 -13.02
CA LEU A 331 1.34 13.71 -13.15
C LEU A 331 2.84 13.99 -13.08
N ALA A 332 3.40 14.55 -14.15
CA ALA A 332 4.82 14.85 -14.21
C ALA A 332 5.19 15.95 -13.20
N GLY A 333 6.39 15.86 -12.62
CA GLY A 333 6.88 16.89 -11.70
C GLY A 333 7.24 18.22 -12.39
N PRO A 334 7.42 19.30 -11.61
CA PRO A 334 7.41 19.30 -10.15
C PRO A 334 6.02 19.67 -9.57
N LEU A 335 5.49 18.84 -8.64
CA LEU A 335 4.19 19.06 -7.95
C LEU A 335 4.06 20.39 -7.17
N ARG A 336 5.13 21.18 -7.08
CA ARG A 336 5.11 22.55 -6.52
C ARG A 336 4.50 23.58 -7.48
N GLN A 337 4.38 23.22 -8.75
CA GLN A 337 3.84 24.04 -9.84
C GLN A 337 2.84 23.18 -10.62
N LEU A 338 1.65 23.02 -10.07
CA LEU A 338 0.57 22.37 -10.78
C LEU A 338 -0.06 23.39 -11.72
N ASP A 339 0.01 23.09 -13.00
CA ASP A 339 -0.66 23.82 -14.07
C ASP A 339 -1.70 22.87 -14.68
N PRO A 340 -2.93 23.31 -14.98
CA PRO A 340 -3.88 22.51 -15.75
C PRO A 340 -3.31 21.92 -17.05
N GLY A 341 -2.33 22.58 -17.68
CA GLY A 341 -1.63 22.11 -18.87
C GLY A 341 -0.45 21.15 -18.61
N MET A 342 -0.23 20.71 -17.37
CA MET A 342 0.87 19.83 -17.01
C MET A 342 0.80 18.50 -17.79
N PRO A 343 1.93 18.03 -18.36
CA PRO A 343 1.94 16.76 -19.07
C PRO A 343 1.54 15.64 -18.12
N ARG A 344 0.54 14.87 -18.55
CA ARG A 344 0.02 13.71 -17.84
C ARG A 344 0.09 12.49 -18.74
N LEU A 345 0.37 11.35 -18.12
CA LEU A 345 0.41 10.06 -18.81
C LEU A 345 -0.66 9.16 -18.21
N GLU A 346 -1.64 8.80 -19.02
CA GLU A 346 -2.77 7.96 -18.63
C GLU A 346 -2.50 6.53 -19.09
N HIS A 347 -2.67 5.58 -18.17
CA HIS A 347 -2.54 4.14 -18.41
C HIS A 347 -3.85 3.46 -18.04
N LEU A 348 -4.67 3.15 -19.06
CA LEU A 348 -5.90 2.38 -18.87
C LEU A 348 -5.58 0.93 -18.46
N LEU A 349 -6.43 0.36 -17.60
CA LEU A 349 -6.41 -1.08 -17.36
C LEU A 349 -6.75 -1.80 -18.67
N PRO A 350 -6.04 -2.88 -19.01
CA PRO A 350 -6.46 -3.77 -20.08
C PRO A 350 -7.90 -4.21 -19.86
N GLY A 351 -8.73 -4.23 -20.90
CA GLY A 351 -10.16 -4.58 -20.78
C GLY A 351 -10.42 -5.95 -20.14
N GLU A 352 -9.44 -6.86 -20.19
CA GLU A 352 -9.49 -8.16 -19.52
C GLU A 352 -9.45 -8.09 -17.99
N LEU A 353 -9.01 -6.97 -17.41
CA LEU A 353 -8.90 -6.73 -15.97
C LEU A 353 -9.95 -5.76 -15.43
N ALA A 354 -10.82 -5.20 -16.30
CA ALA A 354 -11.96 -4.40 -15.88
C ALA A 354 -13.05 -5.35 -15.38
N VAL A 355 -13.14 -5.51 -14.05
CA VAL A 355 -14.10 -6.38 -13.35
C VAL A 355 -15.39 -5.63 -13.02
#